data_AF-A0AAD1CK44-F1
#
_entry.id   AF-A0AAD1CK44-F1
#
_cell.length_a   1.000
_cell.length_b   1.000
_cell.length_c   1.000
_cell.angle_alpha   90.00
_cell.angle_beta   90.00
_cell.angle_gamma   90.00
#
_symmetry.space_group_name_H-M   'P 1'
#
loop_
_entity.id
_entity.type
_entity.pdbx_description
1 polymer ?
#
loop_
_entity_poly.entity_id
_entity_poly.type
_entity_poly.pdbx_seq_one_letter_code
_entity_poly.pdbx_strand_id
1 'polypeptide(L)'
;MYPIPTIEQLNQYRQLVIRDRIGNRSETPISSRHWHIDSYYHITALVLRNIGWALIPEHVARAEWYIDDLVELSTDNIFDSLWVEMGIVKRRDKAKGPVMVWIYQQIRALFDL
;
A
#
# COMPACT_ATOMS: atom_id res chain seq x y z
N MET A 1 5.98 20.94 2.51
CA MET A 1 6.90 20.37 1.49
C MET A 1 7.57 19.18 2.13
N TYR A 2 7.38 17.98 1.60
CA TYR A 2 7.95 16.77 2.18
C TYR A 2 9.45 16.68 1.85
N PRO A 3 10.28 16.11 2.75
CA PRO A 3 11.69 15.83 2.43
C PRO A 3 11.79 14.93 1.19
N ILE A 4 12.79 15.18 0.34
CA ILE A 4 13.02 14.41 -0.90
C ILE A 4 14.31 13.58 -0.72
N PRO A 5 14.24 12.41 -0.07
CA PRO A 5 15.44 11.63 0.21
C PRO A 5 15.98 10.99 -1.08
N THR A 6 17.31 10.84 -1.18
CA THR A 6 17.90 9.99 -2.21
C THR A 6 17.75 8.51 -1.85
N ILE A 7 17.90 7.62 -2.83
CA ILE A 7 17.89 6.17 -2.58
C ILE A 7 19.01 5.77 -1.60
N GLU A 8 20.18 6.42 -1.68
CA GLU A 8 21.29 6.18 -0.74
C GLU A 8 20.91 6.56 0.70
N GLN A 9 20.19 7.66 0.90
CA GLN A 9 19.72 8.07 2.23
C GLN A 9 18.68 7.09 2.79
N LEU A 10 17.74 6.64 1.95
CA LEU A 10 16.76 5.61 2.34
C LEU A 10 17.42 4.27 2.68
N ASN A 11 18.49 3.90 1.98
CA ASN A 11 19.25 2.66 2.21
C ASN A 11 19.99 2.60 3.56
N GLN A 12 20.15 3.72 4.25
CA GLN A 12 20.68 3.74 5.63
C GLN A 12 19.66 3.16 6.62
N TYR A 13 18.38 3.16 6.26
CA TYR A 13 17.27 2.69 7.08
C TYR A 13 16.66 1.42 6.47
N ARG A 14 15.98 0.64 7.32
CA ARG A 14 15.35 -0.60 6.86
C ARG A 14 14.09 -0.27 6.06
N GLN A 15 13.91 -0.89 4.89
CA GLN A 15 12.64 -0.85 4.18
C GLN A 15 11.70 -1.96 4.70
N LEU A 16 10.44 -1.64 4.95
CA LEU A 16 9.38 -2.63 5.19
C LEU A 16 8.57 -2.77 3.91
N VAL A 17 8.50 -3.99 3.39
CA VAL A 17 7.94 -4.28 2.05
C VAL A 17 6.76 -5.23 2.21
N ILE A 18 5.63 -4.88 1.61
CA ILE A 18 4.47 -5.75 1.57
C ILE A 18 4.77 -7.00 0.73
N ARG A 19 4.35 -8.16 1.24
CA ARG A 19 4.40 -9.42 0.52
C ARG A 19 3.07 -10.14 0.66
N ASP A 20 2.51 -10.56 -0.47
CA ASP A 20 1.34 -11.43 -0.45
C ASP A 20 1.68 -12.78 0.23
N ARG A 21 0.79 -13.22 1.12
CA ARG A 21 0.86 -14.54 1.78
C ARG A 21 0.86 -15.70 0.79
N ILE A 22 0.28 -15.50 -0.39
CA ILE A 22 0.19 -16.52 -1.45
C ILE A 22 1.42 -16.48 -2.38
N GLY A 23 2.34 -15.52 -2.18
CA GLY A 23 3.67 -15.49 -2.81
C GLY A 23 3.71 -15.04 -4.27
N ASN A 24 2.56 -14.82 -4.91
CA ASN A 24 2.51 -14.46 -6.34
C ASN A 24 2.64 -12.96 -6.62
N ARG A 25 2.47 -12.10 -5.61
CA ARG A 25 2.60 -10.64 -5.73
C ARG A 25 3.40 -10.11 -4.53
N SER A 26 4.65 -9.76 -4.76
CA SER A 26 5.46 -8.98 -3.81
C SER A 26 5.77 -7.66 -4.47
N GLU A 27 5.69 -6.56 -3.73
CA GLU A 27 6.37 -5.35 -4.18
C GLU A 27 7.87 -5.64 -4.25
N THR A 28 8.52 -5.10 -5.27
CA THR A 28 9.97 -5.19 -5.42
C THR A 28 10.60 -4.27 -4.38
N PRO A 29 11.48 -4.77 -3.50
CA PRO A 29 12.21 -3.91 -2.59
C PRO A 29 13.08 -2.90 -3.35
N ILE A 30 13.07 -1.66 -2.91
CA ILE A 30 13.95 -0.59 -3.40
C ILE A 30 15.31 -0.69 -2.70
N SER A 31 15.30 -1.12 -1.43
CA SER A 31 16.50 -1.28 -0.61
C SER A 31 16.92 -2.74 -0.51
N SER A 32 18.24 -2.96 -0.50
CA SER A 32 18.84 -4.24 -0.14
C SER A 32 18.56 -4.64 1.31
N ARG A 33 18.28 -3.66 2.19
CA ARG A 33 18.02 -3.88 3.63
C ARG A 33 16.52 -3.84 3.91
N HIS A 34 15.80 -4.88 3.49
CA HIS A 34 14.35 -4.95 3.62
C HIS A 34 13.85 -6.08 4.53
N TRP A 35 12.65 -5.91 5.06
CA TRP A 35 11.85 -6.97 5.70
C TRP A 35 10.50 -7.10 5.01
N HIS A 36 10.08 -8.34 4.79
CA HIS A 36 8.75 -8.62 4.25
C HIS A 36 7.73 -8.74 5.36
N ILE A 37 6.61 -8.05 5.19
CA ILE A 37 5.47 -8.03 6.10
C ILE A 37 4.21 -8.32 5.28
N ASP A 38 3.22 -8.99 5.88
CA ASP A 38 2.02 -9.47 5.17
C ASP A 38 0.79 -8.57 5.33
N SER A 39 0.95 -7.38 5.91
CA SER A 39 -0.13 -6.44 6.20
C SER A 39 0.37 -5.00 6.21
N TYR A 40 -0.28 -4.12 5.46
CA TYR A 40 0.02 -2.69 5.49
C TYR A 40 -0.22 -2.09 6.88
N TYR A 41 -1.22 -2.57 7.63
CA TYR A 41 -1.45 -2.11 9.00
C TYR A 41 -0.29 -2.48 9.94
N HIS A 42 0.30 -3.66 9.78
CA HIS A 42 1.50 -4.03 10.54
C HIS A 42 2.72 -3.19 10.11
N ILE A 43 2.88 -2.94 8.81
CA ILE A 43 3.92 -2.05 8.29
C ILE A 43 3.79 -0.68 8.94
N THR A 44 2.61 -0.05 8.87
CA THR A 44 2.37 1.28 9.46
C THR A 44 2.69 1.30 10.95
N ALA A 45 2.22 0.30 11.70
CA ALA A 45 2.51 0.20 13.13
C ALA A 45 4.00 0.03 13.46
N LEU A 46 4.81 -0.51 12.55
CA LEU A 46 6.27 -0.63 12.71
C LEU A 46 7.00 0.66 12.29
N VAL A 47 6.53 1.35 11.24
CA VAL A 47 7.04 2.67 10.85
C VAL A 47 6.87 3.66 12.00
N LEU A 48 5.68 3.70 12.63
CA LEU A 48 5.39 4.52 13.81
C LEU A 48 6.32 4.25 15.00
N ARG A 49 6.88 3.04 15.07
CA ARG A 49 7.86 2.64 16.10
C ARG A 49 9.31 2.87 15.67
N ASN A 50 9.53 3.63 14.60
CA ASN A 50 10.85 3.95 14.03
C ASN A 50 11.67 2.71 13.60
N ILE A 51 11.01 1.62 13.22
CA ILE A 51 11.70 0.39 12.78
C ILE A 51 12.29 0.55 11.36
N GLY A 52 11.74 1.47 10.57
CA GLY A 52 12.15 1.69 9.19
C GLY A 52 11.19 2.60 8.43
N TRP A 53 11.27 2.56 7.11
CA TRP A 53 10.40 3.26 6.19
C TRP A 53 9.67 2.28 5.28
N ALA A 54 8.58 2.72 4.65
CA ALA A 54 7.81 1.87 3.75
C ALA A 54 7.06 2.72 2.71
N LEU A 55 6.70 2.10 1.60
CA LEU A 55 5.62 2.58 0.76
C LEU A 55 4.30 2.09 1.37
N ILE A 56 3.39 3.02 1.66
CA ILE A 56 2.11 2.74 2.31
C ILE A 56 1.02 3.37 1.44
N PRO A 57 -0.04 2.63 1.06
CA PRO A 57 -1.16 3.20 0.34
C PRO A 57 -1.79 4.35 1.10
N GLU A 58 -2.10 5.43 0.39
CA GLU A 58 -2.62 6.68 0.96
C GLU A 58 -3.85 6.47 1.87
N HIS A 59 -4.77 5.59 1.48
CA HIS A 59 -5.96 5.26 2.27
C HIS A 59 -5.64 4.55 3.60
N VAL A 60 -4.50 3.86 3.70
CA VAL A 60 -4.03 3.24 4.96
C VAL A 60 -3.30 4.27 5.81
N ALA A 61 -2.43 5.07 5.21
CA ALA A 61 -1.67 6.12 5.90
C ALA A 61 -2.59 7.20 6.50
N ARG A 62 -3.70 7.50 5.83
CA ARG A 62 -4.71 8.49 6.28
C ARG A 62 -5.84 7.90 7.12
N ALA A 63 -5.72 6.67 7.58
CA ALA A 63 -6.73 6.15 8.48
C ALA A 63 -6.67 6.92 9.82
N GLU A 64 -7.83 7.25 10.41
CA GLU A 64 -7.95 8.20 11.54
C GLU A 64 -7.04 7.91 12.75
N TRP A 65 -6.65 6.66 12.93
CA TRP A 65 -5.84 6.17 14.04
C TRP A 65 -4.32 6.36 13.83
N TYR A 66 -3.90 6.91 12.69
CA TYR A 66 -2.48 7.10 12.31
C TYR A 66 -2.11 8.50 11.81
N ILE A 67 -3.12 9.35 11.55
CA ILE A 67 -2.97 10.56 10.72
C ILE A 67 -1.89 11.53 11.21
N ASP A 68 -1.67 11.63 12.53
CA ASP A 68 -0.78 12.64 13.12
C ASP A 68 0.64 12.13 13.46
N ASP A 69 0.89 10.83 13.38
CA ASP A 69 2.15 10.23 13.84
C ASP A 69 3.10 9.80 12.70
N LEU A 70 2.67 9.92 11.44
CA LEU A 70 3.48 9.56 10.27
C LEU A 70 4.18 10.78 9.66
N VAL A 71 5.46 10.61 9.33
CA VAL A 71 6.21 11.58 8.51
C VAL A 71 6.19 11.11 7.07
N GLU A 72 5.49 11.85 6.21
CA GLU A 72 5.46 11.59 4.78
C GLU A 72 6.72 12.12 4.10
N LEU A 73 7.27 11.32 3.18
CA LEU A 73 8.46 11.62 2.37
C LEU A 73 8.05 11.70 0.91
N SER A 74 8.72 12.57 0.14
CA SER A 74 8.50 12.63 -1.31
C SER A 74 8.98 11.35 -1.99
N THR A 75 8.24 10.93 -3.01
CA THR A 75 8.56 9.79 -3.86
C THR A 75 9.25 10.19 -5.17
N ASP A 76 9.68 11.45 -5.34
CA ASP A 76 10.25 11.96 -6.61
C ASP A 76 11.48 11.17 -7.09
N ASN A 77 12.25 10.60 -6.16
CA ASN A 77 13.43 9.77 -6.46
C ASN A 77 13.12 8.27 -6.56
N ILE A 78 11.84 7.87 -6.57
CA ILE A 78 11.40 6.49 -6.75
C ILE A 78 10.86 6.35 -8.17
N PHE A 79 11.59 5.62 -9.01
CA PHE A 79 11.32 5.52 -10.45
C PHE A 79 10.33 4.42 -10.82
N ASP A 80 9.95 3.55 -9.88
CA ASP A 80 8.99 2.47 -10.10
C ASP A 80 7.54 2.95 -9.97
N SER A 81 6.64 2.24 -10.64
CA SER A 81 5.20 2.47 -10.56
C SER A 81 4.68 2.25 -9.13
N LEU A 82 4.14 3.30 -8.51
CA LEU A 82 3.52 3.28 -7.18
C LEU A 82 2.02 2.93 -7.20
N TRP A 83 1.50 2.47 -8.34
CA TRP A 83 0.08 2.17 -8.51
C TRP A 83 -0.32 0.86 -7.83
N VAL A 84 -1.38 0.94 -7.01
CA VAL A 84 -2.02 -0.25 -6.42
C VAL A 84 -3.17 -0.68 -7.34
N GLU A 85 -3.04 -1.87 -7.94
CA GLU A 85 -4.12 -2.47 -8.73
C GLU A 85 -5.25 -2.95 -7.81
N MET A 86 -6.47 -2.45 -8.03
CA MET A 86 -7.67 -2.92 -7.34
C MET A 86 -8.57 -3.67 -8.33
N GLY A 87 -9.08 -4.83 -7.91
CA GLY A 87 -9.92 -5.68 -8.74
C GLY A 87 -11.08 -6.28 -7.96
N ILE A 88 -12.22 -6.45 -8.62
CA ILE A 88 -13.39 -7.09 -8.01
C ILE A 88 -13.41 -8.56 -8.40
N VAL A 89 -13.25 -9.45 -7.41
CA VAL A 89 -13.32 -10.90 -7.61
C VAL A 89 -14.75 -11.38 -7.35
N LYS A 90 -15.30 -12.15 -8.30
CA LYS A 90 -16.63 -12.76 -8.16
C LYS A 90 -16.65 -14.17 -8.73
N ARG A 91 -17.56 -14.98 -8.21
CA ARG A 91 -17.90 -16.26 -8.84
C ARG A 91 -18.49 -16.05 -10.24
N ARG A 92 -18.05 -16.88 -11.20
CA ARG A 92 -18.57 -16.86 -12.58
C ARG A 92 -19.86 -17.65 -12.72
N ASP A 93 -20.02 -18.69 -11.91
CA ASP A 93 -21.11 -19.68 -11.95
C ASP A 93 -22.37 -19.28 -11.17
N LYS A 94 -22.34 -18.13 -10.48
CA LYS A 94 -23.49 -17.62 -9.73
C LYS A 94 -24.13 -16.45 -10.46
N ALA A 95 -25.45 -16.53 -10.66
CA ALA A 95 -26.25 -15.44 -11.21
C ALA A 95 -26.12 -14.18 -10.36
N LYS A 96 -26.04 -13.01 -11.01
CA LYS A 96 -25.99 -11.72 -10.33
C LYS A 96 -27.41 -11.36 -9.88
N GLY A 97 -27.73 -11.67 -8.63
CA GLY A 97 -28.95 -11.15 -8.01
C GLY A 97 -28.94 -9.62 -7.93
N PRO A 98 -30.10 -8.98 -7.68
CA PRO A 98 -30.25 -7.53 -7.68
C PRO A 98 -29.28 -6.84 -6.70
N VAL A 99 -29.00 -7.46 -5.55
CA VAL A 99 -28.03 -6.96 -4.55
C VAL A 99 -26.63 -6.88 -5.14
N MET A 100 -26.16 -7.90 -5.86
CA MET A 100 -24.83 -7.90 -6.47
C MET A 100 -24.73 -6.84 -7.57
N VAL A 101 -25.78 -6.66 -8.37
CA VAL A 101 -25.84 -5.60 -9.39
C VAL A 101 -25.71 -4.23 -8.73
N TRP A 102 -26.47 -3.99 -7.65
CA TRP A 102 -26.39 -2.75 -6.89
C TRP A 102 -24.98 -2.51 -6.32
N ILE A 103 -24.36 -3.52 -5.69
CA ILE A 103 -22.98 -3.41 -5.17
C ILE A 103 -22.01 -3.03 -6.29
N TYR A 104 -22.10 -3.65 -7.48
CA TYR A 104 -21.22 -3.27 -8.60
C TYR A 104 -21.42 -1.82 -9.06
N GLN A 105 -22.66 -1.34 -9.08
CA GLN A 105 -22.95 0.04 -9.44
C GLN A 105 -22.36 1.01 -8.41
N GLN A 106 -22.45 0.69 -7.12
CA GLN A 106 -21.86 1.52 -6.07
C GLN A 106 -20.33 1.54 -6.15
N ILE A 107 -19.70 0.37 -6.34
CA ILE A 107 -18.23 0.31 -6.47
C ILE A 107 -17.78 1.08 -7.71
N ARG A 108 -18.48 0.95 -8.84
CA ARG A 108 -18.16 1.73 -10.06
C ARG A 108 -18.28 3.23 -9.84
N ALA A 109 -19.35 3.67 -9.19
CA ALA A 109 -19.54 5.09 -8.87
C ALA A 109 -18.49 5.62 -7.89
N LEU A 110 -17.99 4.79 -6.97
CA LEU A 110 -16.96 5.17 -5.99
C LEU A 110 -15.57 5.35 -6.63
N PHE A 111 -15.28 4.58 -7.69
CA PHE A 111 -13.95 4.53 -8.32
C PHE A 111 -13.94 5.07 -9.76
N ASP A 112 -15.02 5.72 -10.21
CA ASP A 112 -15.20 6.22 -11.59
C ASP A 112 -14.90 5.16 -12.69
N LEU A 113 -15.35 3.91 -12.48
CA LEU A 113 -15.11 2.75 -13.35
C LEU A 113 -16.26 2.42 -14.33
#